data_AF-A0A8K0MUE5-F1
#
_entry.id   AF-A0A8K0MUE5-F1
#
_cell.length_a   1.000
_cell.length_b   1.000
_cell.length_c   1.000
_cell.angle_alpha   90.00
_cell.angle_beta   90.00
_cell.angle_gamma   90.00
#
_symmetry.space_group_name_H-M   'P 1'
#
loop_
_entity.id
_entity.type
_entity.pdbx_description
1 polymer ?
#
loop_
_entity_poly.entity_id
_entity_poly.type
_entity_poly.pdbx_seq_one_letter_code
_entity_poly.pdbx_strand_id
1 'polypeptide(L)'
;MAEINHQDEELLDVLTRTGEKTGISKPRGLVHGDGDYHRAVHVWIYSESTQELLLQRRADCKDSWPGLWDISSAGHISAGDSSLMTAR
;
A
#
# COMPACT_ATOMS: atom_id res chain seq x y z
N MET A 1 -16.67 20.23 14.58
CA MET A 1 -15.44 19.78 13.92
C MET A 1 -15.10 18.46 14.56
N ALA A 2 -15.08 17.36 13.80
CA ALA A 2 -14.71 16.07 14.37
C ALA A 2 -13.18 16.06 14.53
N GLU A 3 -12.71 15.84 15.76
CA GLU A 3 -11.30 15.55 16.04
C GLU A 3 -10.97 14.21 15.37
N ILE A 4 -10.05 14.23 14.40
CA ILE A 4 -9.52 13.01 13.80
C ILE A 4 -8.49 12.47 14.79
N ASN A 5 -8.80 11.32 15.40
CA ASN A 5 -7.89 10.64 16.30
C ASN A 5 -6.68 10.12 15.50
N HIS A 6 -5.52 10.78 15.59
CA HIS A 6 -4.29 10.44 14.86
C HIS A 6 -3.51 9.25 15.47
N GLN A 7 -4.13 8.43 16.31
CA GLN A 7 -3.40 7.42 17.08
C GLN A 7 -3.01 6.14 16.30
N ASP A 8 -3.50 5.93 15.07
CA ASP A 8 -3.20 4.72 14.29
C ASP A 8 -2.97 5.01 12.78
N GLU A 9 -2.29 6.11 12.44
CA GLU A 9 -1.97 6.38 11.02
C GLU A 9 -0.74 5.56 10.58
N GLU A 10 -0.91 4.73 9.54
CA GLU A 10 0.17 3.94 8.93
C GLU A 10 1.36 4.83 8.55
N LEU A 11 2.53 4.54 9.11
CA LEU A 11 3.79 5.19 8.73
C LEU A 11 4.45 4.44 7.59
N LEU A 12 4.96 5.17 6.61
CA LEU A 12 5.69 4.62 5.46
C LEU A 12 7.11 5.20 5.41
N ASP A 13 8.09 4.36 5.06
CA ASP A 13 9.46 4.81 4.80
C ASP A 13 9.52 5.62 3.50
N VAL A 14 10.07 6.83 3.57
CA VAL A 14 10.34 7.66 2.39
C VAL A 14 11.63 7.20 1.74
N LEU A 15 11.57 7.03 0.44
CA LEU A 15 12.64 6.50 -0.38
C LEU A 15 13.14 7.53 -1.38
N THR A 16 14.35 7.29 -1.86
CA THR A 16 14.82 7.93 -3.08
C THR A 16 14.08 7.33 -4.28
N ARG A 17 14.15 8.00 -5.43
CA ARG A 17 13.61 7.48 -6.71
C ARG A 17 14.18 6.12 -7.12
N THR A 18 15.40 5.78 -6.68
CA THR A 18 16.03 4.48 -6.92
C THR A 18 15.64 3.42 -5.88
N GLY A 19 14.83 3.80 -4.89
CA GLY A 19 14.29 2.90 -3.87
C GLY A 19 15.15 2.78 -2.61
N GLU A 20 16.19 3.61 -2.43
CA GLU A 20 17.03 3.61 -1.23
C GLU A 20 16.33 4.33 -0.07
N LYS A 21 16.55 3.87 1.17
CA LYS A 21 15.95 4.52 2.35
C LYS A 21 16.58 5.89 2.59
N THR A 22 15.74 6.90 2.83
CA THR A 22 16.21 8.26 3.20
C THR A 22 16.48 8.41 4.70
N GLY A 23 15.99 7.47 5.52
CA GLY A 23 15.99 7.57 6.98
C GLY A 23 14.79 8.34 7.54
N ILE A 24 13.88 8.82 6.68
CA ILE A 24 12.66 9.52 7.05
C ILE A 24 11.47 8.57 6.87
N SER A 25 10.53 8.60 7.81
CA SER A 25 9.22 7.96 7.68
C SER A 25 8.13 9.00 7.93
N LYS A 26 7.04 8.92 7.18
CA LYS A 26 5.91 9.87 7.26
C LYS A 26 4.59 9.11 7.33
N PRO A 27 3.52 9.71 7.89
CA PRO A 27 2.16 9.21 7.73
C PRO A 27 1.79 9.06 6.27
N ARG A 28 1.06 8.01 5.93
CA ARG A 28 0.65 7.69 4.55
C ARG A 28 0.04 8.89 3.82
N GLY A 29 -0.85 9.65 4.48
CA GLY A 29 -1.49 10.81 3.87
C GLY A 29 -0.48 11.87 3.39
N LEU A 30 0.58 12.09 4.16
CA LEU A 30 1.66 13.03 3.81
C LEU A 30 2.56 12.49 2.71
N VAL A 31 2.91 11.20 2.73
CA VAL A 31 3.69 10.57 1.65
C VAL A 31 2.99 10.72 0.30
N HIS A 32 1.68 10.45 0.25
CA HIS A 32 0.90 10.61 -0.99
C HIS A 32 0.69 12.07 -1.38
N GLY A 33 0.47 12.96 -0.40
CA GLY A 33 0.30 14.39 -0.64
C GLY A 33 1.55 15.08 -1.18
N ASP A 34 2.73 14.70 -0.68
CA ASP A 34 4.02 15.28 -1.07
C ASP A 34 4.59 14.64 -2.35
N GLY A 35 4.03 13.50 -2.80
CA GLY A 35 4.54 12.74 -3.94
C GLY A 35 5.83 11.97 -3.63
N ASP A 36 6.05 11.61 -2.36
CA ASP A 36 7.23 10.90 -1.91
C ASP A 36 7.24 9.44 -2.40
N TYR A 37 8.41 8.97 -2.82
CA TYR A 37 8.61 7.57 -3.14
C TYR A 37 8.49 6.72 -1.87
N HIS A 38 7.71 5.65 -1.95
CA HIS A 38 7.54 4.65 -0.91
C HIS A 38 7.34 3.28 -1.58
N ARG A 39 7.43 2.19 -0.82
CA ARG A 39 7.23 0.83 -1.37
C ARG A 39 5.80 0.34 -1.13
N ALA A 40 5.35 -0.47 -2.06
CA ALA A 40 4.15 -1.29 -1.96
C ALA A 40 4.49 -2.75 -2.28
N VAL A 41 3.64 -3.65 -1.82
CA VAL A 41 3.67 -5.08 -2.18
C VAL A 41 2.47 -5.37 -3.05
N HIS A 42 2.71 -6.13 -4.12
CA HIS A 42 1.72 -6.63 -5.04
C HIS A 42 1.74 -8.16 -4.98
N VAL A 43 0.62 -8.78 -4.61
CA VAL A 43 0.45 -10.24 -4.56
C VAL A 43 -0.48 -10.66 -5.68
N TRP A 44 -0.04 -11.65 -6.48
CA TRP A 44 -0.79 -12.23 -7.57
C TRP A 44 -1.14 -13.68 -7.24
N ILE A 45 -2.43 -14.00 -7.20
CA ILE A 45 -2.94 -15.33 -6.89
C ILE A 45 -3.41 -15.96 -8.20
N TYR A 46 -2.69 -16.99 -8.61
CA TYR A 46 -2.97 -17.75 -9.82
C TYR A 46 -3.39 -19.17 -9.46
N SER A 47 -4.50 -19.62 -10.03
CA SER A 47 -5.01 -20.98 -9.88
C SER A 47 -4.46 -21.86 -10.99
N GLU A 48 -3.52 -22.76 -10.66
CA GLU A 48 -2.94 -23.67 -11.66
C GLU A 48 -3.98 -24.63 -12.26
N SER A 49 -4.98 -25.05 -11.47
CA SER A 49 -5.99 -26.01 -11.94
C SER A 49 -6.97 -25.41 -12.95
N THR A 50 -7.31 -24.13 -12.79
CA THR A 50 -8.24 -23.45 -13.71
C THR A 50 -7.53 -22.57 -14.73
N GLN A 51 -6.23 -22.32 -14.55
CA GLN A 51 -5.42 -21.38 -15.32
C GLN A 51 -5.91 -19.93 -15.23
N GLU A 52 -6.58 -19.57 -14.12
CA GLU A 52 -7.18 -18.25 -13.92
C GLU A 52 -6.38 -17.41 -12.93
N LEU A 53 -6.43 -16.09 -13.12
CA LEU A 53 -5.83 -15.10 -12.25
C LEU A 53 -6.91 -14.39 -11.44
N LEU A 54 -6.77 -14.39 -10.11
CA LEU A 54 -7.69 -13.68 -9.24
C LEU A 54 -7.46 -12.17 -9.36
N LEU A 55 -8.52 -11.41 -9.62
CA LEU A 55 -8.52 -9.95 -9.53
C LEU A 55 -9.45 -9.53 -8.39
N GLN A 56 -9.14 -8.42 -7.74
CA GLN A 56 -10.04 -7.83 -6.74
C GLN A 56 -10.83 -6.68 -7.35
N ARG A 57 -12.10 -6.53 -6.99
CA ARG A 57 -12.82 -5.27 -7.18
C ARG A 57 -12.73 -4.48 -5.89
N ARG A 58 -12.16 -3.29 -5.94
CA ARG A 58 -11.95 -2.43 -4.79
C ARG A 58 -13.30 -2.01 -4.20
N ALA A 59 -13.40 -2.00 -2.87
CA ALA A 59 -14.59 -1.54 -2.17
C ALA A 59 -14.86 -0.05 -2.46
N ASP A 60 -16.13 0.35 -2.49
CA ASP A 60 -16.53 1.73 -2.79
C ASP A 60 -16.07 2.74 -1.72
N CYS A 61 -15.76 2.26 -0.51
CA CYS A 61 -15.24 3.07 0.59
C CYS A 61 -13.72 3.30 0.53
N LYS A 62 -13.01 2.78 -0.49
CA LYS A 62 -11.58 3.04 -0.64
C LYS A 62 -11.36 4.50 -1.02
N ASP A 63 -10.37 5.09 -0.37
CA ASP A 63 -9.93 6.47 -0.57
C ASP A 63 -9.27 6.71 -1.93
N SER A 64 -8.58 5.71 -2.48
CA SER A 64 -8.07 5.72 -3.85
C SER A 64 -8.81 4.69 -4.71
N TRP A 65 -9.26 5.12 -5.88
CA TRP A 65 -9.80 4.26 -6.96
C TRP A 65 -10.93 3.31 -6.50
N PRO A 66 -12.01 3.80 -5.86
CA PRO A 66 -13.13 2.97 -5.44
C PRO A 66 -13.84 2.31 -6.63
N GLY A 67 -14.32 1.07 -6.44
CA GLY A 67 -15.11 0.33 -7.43
C GLY A 67 -14.34 -0.24 -8.63
N LEU A 68 -13.06 0.09 -8.78
CA LEU A 68 -12.23 -0.39 -9.91
C LEU A 68 -11.65 -1.78 -9.66
N TRP A 69 -11.30 -2.47 -10.76
CA TRP A 69 -10.53 -3.71 -10.71
C TRP A 69 -9.06 -3.44 -10.44
N ASP A 70 -8.46 -4.28 -9.60
CA ASP A 70 -7.08 -4.21 -9.16
C ASP A 70 -6.49 -5.63 -9.13
N ILE A 71 -5.18 -5.74 -8.93
CA ILE A 71 -4.47 -7.02 -8.77
C ILE A 71 -5.01 -7.82 -7.58
N SER A 72 -4.65 -9.10 -7.42
CA SER A 72 -5.27 -9.98 -6.41
C SER A 72 -5.25 -9.40 -4.99
N SER A 73 -4.11 -8.85 -4.56
CA SER A 73 -3.98 -8.05 -3.33
C SER A 73 -2.81 -7.08 -3.44
N ALA A 74 -2.94 -5.89 -2.85
CA ALA A 74 -1.93 -4.85 -2.84
C ALA A 74 -1.98 -4.03 -1.54
N GLY A 75 -0.83 -3.52 -1.09
CA GLY A 75 -0.75 -2.67 0.09
C GLY A 75 0.60 -1.97 0.22
N HIS A 76 0.68 -0.96 1.08
CA HIS A 76 1.96 -0.30 1.38
C HIS A 76 2.82 -1.19 2.30
N ILE A 77 4.13 -0.96 2.29
CA ILE A 77 5.04 -1.53 3.29
C ILE A 77 5.16 -0.52 4.42
N SER A 78 4.71 -0.89 5.62
CA SER A 78 4.90 -0.10 6.84
C SER A 78 6.37 0.24 7.07
N ALA A 79 6.62 1.38 7.72
CA ALA A 79 7.97 1.81 8.06
C ALA A 79 8.74 0.71 8.82
N GLY A 80 9.93 0.37 8.33
CA GLY A 80 10.76 -0.70 8.90
C GLY A 80 10.41 -2.13 8.48
N ASP A 81 9.23 -2.39 7.92
CA ASP A 81 8.83 -3.74 7.51
C ASP A 81 9.57 -4.24 6.26
N SER A 82 9.57 -5.57 6.11
CA SER A 82 10.03 -6.24 4.89
C SER A 82 8.85 -6.58 3.98
N SER A 83 9.09 -6.63 2.67
CA SER A 83 8.07 -7.00 1.70
C SER A 83 7.45 -8.37 1.96
N LEU A 84 8.23 -9.34 2.45
CA LEU A 84 7.74 -10.67 2.76
C LEU A 84 6.79 -10.67 3.97
N MET A 85 7.06 -9.86 4.99
CA MET A 85 6.16 -9.75 6.15
C MET A 85 4.87 -9.04 5.78
N THR A 86 4.95 -7.95 4.99
CA THR A 86 3.77 -7.22 4.49
C THR A 86 2.90 -8.07 3.56
N ALA A 87 3.47 -9.04 2.83
CA ALA A 87 2.73 -9.88 1.90
C ALA A 87 1.90 -10.99 2.56
N ARG A 88 2.13 -11.28 3.84
CA ARG A 88 1.51 -12.39 4.59
C ARG A 88 0.20 -11.97 5.23
#